data_AF-R7M769-F1
#
_entry.id   AF-R7M769-F1
#
_cell.length_a   1.000
_cell.length_b   1.000
_cell.length_c   1.000
_cell.angle_alpha   90.00
_cell.angle_beta   90.00
_cell.angle_gamma   90.00
#
_symmetry.space_group_name_H-M   'P 1'
#
loop_
_entity.id
_entity.type
_entity.pdbx_description
1 polymer ?
#
loop_
_entity_poly.entity_id
_entity_poly.type
_entity_poly.pdbx_seq_one_letter_code
_entity_poly.pdbx_strand_id
1 'polypeptide(L)'
;MRKSRGITLIVLVVTIVVLLILAGITINTVVGDKGLISRASDAKVQMEIANEKEIVARAESLTVIRTKDTEISYEIFEPALQEEAGGNNVEASDAGDVIDVLFPDTNRYYEVDKNGNITGPNEVVNDENAGDITKGGRCDGSEEKPYEICCIEDLVMLANRTNGKGNYIDEKGELKDATVVNNPFRGKNFILTRTLNFESKYSYSKPEIKWSYDSENDAYKIDETSTKTLKELITNKEGVGFVPISPITGSPYLMFQGNLDGKGYTIKNLYENRTDKQAGLFGTSNGNVIKNLKLTGNIKAPGQEIGAFVFRTADCKIYNCYNLVNINDGSNGAGFVSHVMGNITLINCYSRTNNNRGLITFDDVNGTTTIVNCYNMGTSQNLNHVNNGSWRIY
;
A
#
# COMPACT_ATOMS: atom_id res chain seq x y z
N MET A 1 14.02 -74.96 29.06
CA MET A 1 12.89 -74.02 28.84
C MET A 1 13.22 -72.52 28.99
N ARG A 2 14.24 -72.08 29.77
CA ARG A 2 14.55 -70.63 29.92
C ARG A 2 15.20 -69.98 28.67
N LYS A 3 16.06 -70.69 27.93
CA LYS A 3 16.73 -70.16 26.71
C LYS A 3 15.77 -69.87 25.55
N SER A 4 14.76 -70.71 25.31
CA SER A 4 13.79 -70.49 24.24
C SER A 4 12.89 -69.29 24.51
N ARG A 5 12.47 -69.08 25.76
CA ARG A 5 11.67 -67.90 26.17
C ARG A 5 12.42 -66.57 25.97
N GLY A 6 13.74 -66.55 26.21
CA GLY A 6 14.56 -65.35 25.99
C GLY A 6 14.68 -64.96 24.51
N ILE A 7 14.86 -65.94 23.61
CA ILE A 7 14.90 -65.70 22.16
C ILE A 7 13.55 -65.21 21.64
N THR A 8 12.44 -65.81 22.09
CA THR A 8 11.08 -65.35 21.71
C THR A 8 10.81 -63.91 22.15
N LEU A 9 11.26 -63.52 23.35
CA LEU A 9 11.09 -62.14 23.84
C LEU A 9 11.88 -61.13 23.01
N ILE A 10 13.13 -61.46 22.66
CA ILE A 10 13.98 -60.61 21.82
C ILE A 10 13.36 -60.44 20.43
N VAL A 11 12.87 -61.51 19.82
CA VAL A 11 12.18 -61.45 18.51
C VAL A 11 10.94 -60.56 18.58
N LEU A 12 10.15 -60.67 19.65
CA LEU A 12 8.97 -59.83 19.84
C LEU A 12 9.35 -58.34 19.94
N VAL A 13 10.35 -58.02 20.77
CA VAL A 13 10.81 -56.64 20.95
C VAL A 13 11.36 -56.06 19.65
N VAL A 14 12.21 -56.79 18.93
CA VAL A 14 12.76 -56.35 17.64
C VAL A 14 11.64 -56.12 16.62
N THR A 15 10.63 -57.01 16.59
CA THR A 15 9.48 -56.84 15.69
C THR A 15 8.70 -55.57 16.02
N ILE A 16 8.46 -55.28 17.30
CA ILE A 16 7.79 -54.05 17.73
C ILE A 16 8.62 -52.82 17.34
N VAL A 17 9.94 -52.83 17.57
CA VAL A 17 10.81 -51.70 17.20
C VAL A 17 10.80 -51.46 15.69
N VAL A 18 10.90 -52.51 14.86
CA VAL A 18 10.83 -52.38 13.40
C VAL A 18 9.47 -51.85 12.94
N LEU A 19 8.37 -52.35 13.52
CA LEU A 19 7.02 -51.86 13.20
C LEU A 19 6.84 -50.39 13.57
N LEU A 20 7.37 -49.95 14.71
CA LEU A 20 7.31 -48.54 15.13
C LEU A 20 8.13 -47.63 14.20
N ILE A 21 9.30 -48.07 13.75
CA ILE A 21 10.12 -47.32 12.77
C ILE A 21 9.38 -47.22 11.43
N LEU A 22 8.82 -48.34 10.93
CA LEU A 22 8.07 -48.35 9.68
C LEU A 22 6.82 -47.46 9.77
N ALA A 23 6.10 -47.52 10.89
CA ALA A 23 4.95 -46.67 11.16
C ALA A 23 5.35 -45.19 11.20
N GLY A 24 6.46 -44.84 11.85
CA GLY A 24 6.98 -43.48 11.89
C GLY A 24 7.31 -42.92 10.50
N ILE A 25 8.01 -43.70 9.67
CA ILE A 25 8.32 -43.30 8.29
C ILE A 25 7.03 -43.15 7.48
N THR A 26 6.11 -44.11 7.57
CA THR A 26 4.85 -44.09 6.83
C THR A 26 4.00 -42.87 7.19
N ILE A 27 3.85 -42.57 8.49
CA ILE A 27 3.10 -41.39 8.96
C ILE A 27 3.74 -40.11 8.43
N ASN A 28 5.07 -39.98 8.50
CA ASN A 28 5.76 -38.80 7.98
C ASN A 28 5.57 -38.64 6.45
N THR A 29 5.58 -39.75 5.69
CA THR A 29 5.34 -39.71 4.24
C THR A 29 3.89 -39.34 3.86
N VAL A 30 2.92 -39.59 4.74
CA VAL A 30 1.50 -39.29 4.49
C VAL A 30 1.11 -37.91 5.04
N VAL A 31 1.48 -37.61 6.28
CA VAL A 31 0.97 -36.48 7.08
C VAL A 31 2.01 -35.39 7.35
N GLY A 32 3.31 -35.65 7.14
CA GLY A 32 4.34 -34.64 7.35
C GLY A 32 4.18 -33.43 6.42
N ASP A 33 4.88 -32.33 6.71
CA ASP A 33 4.79 -31.04 5.99
C ASP A 33 5.07 -31.10 4.47
N LYS A 34 5.65 -32.22 3.99
CA LYS A 34 5.85 -32.52 2.56
C LYS A 34 5.31 -33.89 2.16
N GLY A 35 4.47 -34.47 3.03
CA GLY A 35 3.80 -35.75 2.85
C GLY A 35 2.70 -35.67 1.80
N LEU A 36 2.09 -36.80 1.49
CA LEU A 36 1.10 -36.93 0.41
C LEU A 36 -0.09 -35.96 0.56
N ILE A 37 -0.60 -35.75 1.79
CA ILE A 37 -1.75 -34.89 2.03
C ILE A 37 -1.41 -33.42 1.74
N SER A 38 -0.24 -32.94 2.19
CA SER A 38 0.22 -31.57 1.89
C SER A 38 0.33 -31.34 0.38
N ARG A 39 0.94 -32.26 -0.36
CA ARG A 39 1.09 -32.17 -1.82
C ARG A 39 -0.24 -32.21 -2.56
N ALA A 40 -1.17 -33.03 -2.10
CA ALA A 40 -2.52 -33.08 -2.67
C ALA A 40 -3.27 -31.77 -2.41
N SER A 41 -3.11 -31.19 -1.22
CA SER A 41 -3.65 -29.88 -0.87
C SER A 41 -3.06 -28.77 -1.74
N ASP A 42 -1.74 -28.72 -1.91
CA ASP A 42 -1.05 -27.75 -2.76
C ASP A 42 -1.50 -27.88 -4.22
N ALA A 43 -1.58 -29.11 -4.75
CA ALA A 43 -2.04 -29.37 -6.11
C ALA A 43 -3.50 -28.91 -6.31
N LYS A 44 -4.36 -29.09 -5.30
CA LYS A 44 -5.73 -28.58 -5.32
C LYS A 44 -5.75 -27.05 -5.41
N VAL A 45 -4.99 -26.36 -4.56
CA VAL A 45 -4.92 -24.88 -4.57
C VAL A 45 -4.39 -24.35 -5.90
N GLN A 46 -3.36 -24.98 -6.48
CA GLN A 46 -2.84 -24.58 -7.80
C GLN A 46 -3.85 -24.81 -8.92
N MET A 47 -4.64 -25.89 -8.86
CA MET A 47 -5.71 -26.14 -9.82
C MET A 47 -6.84 -25.11 -9.71
N GLU A 48 -7.24 -24.75 -8.49
CA GLU A 48 -8.23 -23.69 -8.26
C GLU A 48 -7.73 -22.36 -8.84
N ILE A 49 -6.49 -21.95 -8.52
CA ILE A 49 -5.88 -20.72 -9.05
C ILE A 49 -5.79 -20.75 -10.58
N ALA A 50 -5.44 -21.89 -11.18
CA ALA A 50 -5.37 -22.04 -12.64
C ALA A 50 -6.76 -21.86 -13.28
N ASN A 51 -7.79 -22.49 -12.72
CA ASN A 51 -9.17 -22.34 -13.20
C ASN A 51 -9.68 -20.91 -13.06
N GLU A 52 -9.43 -20.26 -11.91
CA GLU A 52 -9.80 -18.86 -11.67
C GLU A 52 -9.13 -17.94 -12.69
N LYS A 53 -7.81 -18.06 -12.88
CA LYS A 53 -7.07 -17.28 -13.89
C LYS A 53 -7.58 -17.52 -15.30
N GLU A 54 -7.97 -18.75 -15.63
CA GLU A 54 -8.52 -19.08 -16.94
C GLU A 54 -9.86 -18.36 -17.19
N ILE A 55 -10.75 -18.32 -16.20
CA ILE A 55 -12.01 -17.57 -16.28
C ILE A 55 -11.74 -16.08 -16.54
N VAL A 56 -10.82 -15.48 -15.78
CA VAL A 56 -10.45 -14.06 -15.96
C VAL A 56 -9.82 -13.81 -17.33
N ALA A 57 -8.96 -14.71 -17.81
CA ALA A 57 -8.31 -14.60 -19.12
C ALA A 57 -9.30 -14.72 -20.28
N ARG A 58 -10.27 -15.64 -20.21
CA ARG A 58 -11.31 -15.72 -21.25
C ARG A 58 -12.20 -14.48 -21.24
N ALA A 59 -12.54 -13.96 -20.06
CA ALA A 59 -13.32 -12.74 -19.93
C ALA A 59 -12.58 -11.52 -20.53
N GLU A 60 -11.27 -11.42 -20.28
CA GLU A 60 -10.39 -10.44 -20.89
C GLU A 60 -10.40 -10.54 -22.42
N SER A 61 -10.18 -11.74 -22.96
CA SER A 61 -10.14 -11.96 -24.41
C SER A 61 -11.48 -11.65 -25.08
N LEU A 62 -12.60 -12.02 -24.44
CA LEU A 62 -13.94 -11.66 -24.90
C LEU A 62 -14.16 -10.14 -24.88
N THR A 63 -13.64 -9.46 -23.87
CA THR A 63 -13.70 -7.99 -23.76
C THR A 63 -12.93 -7.33 -24.89
N VAL A 64 -11.71 -7.76 -25.19
CA VAL A 64 -10.89 -7.22 -26.29
C VAL A 64 -11.57 -7.39 -27.65
N ILE A 65 -12.21 -8.54 -27.88
CA ILE A 65 -13.01 -8.78 -29.10
C ILE A 65 -14.17 -7.77 -29.21
N ARG A 66 -14.83 -7.46 -28.09
CA ARG A 66 -15.95 -6.50 -28.03
C ARG A 66 -15.50 -5.06 -28.20
N THR A 67 -14.33 -4.71 -27.65
CA THR A 67 -13.80 -3.34 -27.70
C THR A 67 -13.11 -3.01 -29.02
N LYS A 68 -12.84 -3.99 -29.90
CA LYS A 68 -12.05 -3.82 -31.14
C LYS A 68 -10.65 -3.28 -30.86
N ASP A 69 -9.94 -3.92 -29.93
CA ASP A 69 -8.55 -3.61 -29.54
C ASP A 69 -8.35 -2.24 -28.85
N THR A 70 -9.38 -1.73 -28.13
CA THR A 70 -9.25 -0.55 -27.26
C THR A 70 -9.11 -0.93 -25.78
N GLU A 71 -8.82 0.07 -24.93
CA GLU A 71 -8.69 -0.08 -23.47
C GLU A 71 -9.89 -0.83 -22.85
N ILE A 72 -9.60 -1.74 -21.93
CA ILE A 72 -10.58 -2.49 -21.15
C ILE A 72 -11.21 -1.56 -20.12
N SER A 73 -12.55 -1.44 -20.15
CA SER A 73 -13.32 -0.71 -19.15
C SER A 73 -14.21 -1.67 -18.34
N TYR A 74 -14.58 -1.25 -17.13
CA TYR A 74 -15.41 -2.04 -16.23
C TYR A 74 -16.76 -2.42 -16.85
N GLU A 75 -17.39 -1.48 -17.56
CA GLU A 75 -18.73 -1.63 -18.13
C GLU A 75 -18.80 -2.72 -19.22
N ILE A 76 -17.67 -3.00 -19.87
CA ILE A 76 -17.59 -4.01 -20.92
C ILE A 76 -17.04 -5.33 -20.34
N PHE A 77 -16.09 -5.24 -19.41
CA PHE A 77 -15.45 -6.39 -18.79
C PHE A 77 -16.40 -7.16 -17.86
N GLU A 78 -17.18 -6.48 -17.01
CA GLU A 78 -18.06 -7.15 -16.04
C GLU A 78 -19.09 -8.07 -16.74
N PRO A 79 -19.80 -7.64 -17.80
CA PRO A 79 -20.70 -8.54 -18.51
C PRO A 79 -19.98 -9.70 -19.21
N ALA A 80 -18.75 -9.49 -19.70
CA ALA A 80 -17.93 -10.55 -20.30
C ALA A 80 -17.49 -11.58 -19.25
N LEU A 81 -17.14 -11.12 -18.05
CA LEU A 81 -16.79 -11.98 -16.93
C LEU A 81 -17.97 -12.86 -16.52
N GLN A 82 -19.17 -12.29 -16.39
CA GLN A 82 -20.36 -13.07 -16.01
C GLN A 82 -20.72 -14.14 -17.04
N GLU A 83 -20.51 -13.87 -18.33
CA GLU A 83 -20.69 -14.86 -19.40
C GLU A 83 -19.68 -16.01 -19.29
N GLU A 84 -18.40 -15.68 -19.16
CA GLU A 84 -17.31 -16.67 -19.10
C GLU A 84 -17.24 -17.45 -17.79
N ALA A 85 -17.79 -16.88 -16.71
CA ALA A 85 -17.94 -17.54 -15.44
C ALA A 85 -18.93 -18.71 -15.51
N GLY A 86 -19.89 -18.69 -16.44
CA GLY A 86 -20.80 -19.82 -16.68
C GLY A 86 -21.60 -20.25 -15.45
N GLY A 87 -21.89 -19.32 -14.54
CA GLY A 87 -22.58 -19.57 -13.27
C GLY A 87 -21.67 -19.82 -12.05
N ASN A 88 -20.35 -19.76 -12.22
CA ASN A 88 -19.43 -19.69 -11.07
C ASN A 88 -19.64 -18.38 -10.30
N ASN A 89 -19.46 -18.45 -8.97
CA ASN A 89 -19.55 -17.30 -8.09
C ASN A 89 -18.33 -16.39 -8.30
N VAL A 90 -18.52 -15.29 -9.03
CA VAL A 90 -17.47 -14.31 -9.32
C VAL A 90 -18.03 -12.89 -9.29
N GLU A 91 -17.27 -11.97 -8.73
CA GLU A 91 -17.63 -10.56 -8.62
C GLU A 91 -16.55 -9.68 -9.22
N ALA A 92 -16.95 -8.70 -10.05
CA ALA A 92 -16.06 -7.62 -10.46
C ALA A 92 -16.34 -6.35 -9.65
N SER A 93 -15.32 -5.53 -9.43
CA SER A 93 -15.49 -4.16 -8.93
C SER A 93 -14.49 -3.21 -9.56
N ASP A 94 -14.94 -2.02 -9.92
CA ASP A 94 -14.07 -0.93 -10.34
C ASP A 94 -13.14 -0.51 -9.20
N ALA A 95 -11.84 -0.53 -9.48
CA ALA A 95 -10.75 -0.17 -8.59
C ALA A 95 -9.80 0.86 -9.23
N GLY A 96 -10.35 1.75 -10.07
CA GLY A 96 -9.66 2.85 -10.73
C GLY A 96 -8.88 2.38 -11.95
N ASP A 97 -7.55 2.45 -11.88
CA ASP A 97 -6.66 1.99 -12.97
C ASP A 97 -6.76 0.47 -13.29
N VAL A 98 -7.45 -0.30 -12.44
CA VAL A 98 -7.64 -1.75 -12.57
C VAL A 98 -9.08 -2.14 -12.20
N ILE A 99 -9.49 -3.33 -12.63
CA ILE A 99 -10.71 -4.00 -12.19
C ILE A 99 -10.32 -5.12 -11.23
N ASP A 100 -10.90 -5.14 -10.04
CA ASP A 100 -10.75 -6.27 -9.11
C ASP A 100 -11.76 -7.37 -9.48
N VAL A 101 -11.29 -8.62 -9.54
CA VAL A 101 -12.12 -9.81 -9.78
C VAL A 101 -11.99 -10.78 -8.62
N LEU A 102 -13.03 -10.89 -7.80
CA LEU A 102 -13.09 -11.76 -6.62
C LEU A 102 -13.76 -13.08 -6.94
N PHE A 103 -13.14 -14.15 -6.44
CA PHE A 103 -13.73 -15.49 -6.33
C PHE A 103 -14.09 -15.73 -4.85
N PRO A 104 -15.36 -15.52 -4.44
CA PRO A 104 -15.72 -15.55 -3.02
C PRO A 104 -15.50 -16.92 -2.38
N ASP A 105 -15.64 -18.01 -3.14
CA ASP A 105 -15.48 -19.38 -2.65
C ASP A 105 -14.06 -19.67 -2.12
N THR A 106 -13.07 -18.93 -2.63
CA THR A 106 -11.65 -19.10 -2.27
C THR A 106 -11.05 -17.87 -1.62
N ASN A 107 -11.82 -16.79 -1.52
CA ASN A 107 -11.43 -15.49 -0.96
C ASN A 107 -10.18 -14.87 -1.63
N ARG A 108 -9.98 -15.21 -2.91
CA ARG A 108 -8.90 -14.68 -3.75
C ARG A 108 -9.45 -13.68 -4.74
N TYR A 109 -8.68 -12.63 -5.01
CA TYR A 109 -8.99 -11.70 -6.08
C TYR A 109 -7.80 -11.45 -7.01
N TYR A 110 -8.12 -11.04 -8.23
CA TYR A 110 -7.17 -10.71 -9.28
C TYR A 110 -7.38 -9.28 -9.72
N GLU A 111 -6.32 -8.60 -10.14
CA GLU A 111 -6.43 -7.27 -10.74
C GLU A 111 -6.22 -7.38 -12.25
N VAL A 112 -7.15 -6.83 -13.03
CA VAL A 112 -7.05 -6.71 -14.49
C VAL A 112 -6.83 -5.26 -14.84
N ASP A 113 -5.69 -4.94 -15.45
CA ASP A 113 -5.43 -3.57 -15.92
C ASP A 113 -6.13 -3.28 -17.25
N LYS A 114 -6.16 -2.00 -17.63
CA LYS A 114 -6.76 -1.54 -18.89
C LYS A 114 -6.19 -2.15 -20.18
N ASN A 115 -5.04 -2.83 -20.10
CA ASN A 115 -4.38 -3.51 -21.22
C ASN A 115 -4.59 -5.03 -21.18
N GLY A 116 -5.39 -5.55 -20.24
CA GLY A 116 -5.63 -6.98 -20.08
C GLY A 116 -4.55 -7.72 -19.28
N ASN A 117 -3.60 -7.02 -18.65
CA ASN A 117 -2.64 -7.70 -17.78
C ASN A 117 -3.33 -8.14 -16.48
N ILE A 118 -3.25 -9.44 -16.18
CA ILE A 118 -3.81 -10.05 -14.99
C ILE A 118 -2.71 -10.22 -13.94
N THR A 119 -2.92 -9.68 -12.74
CA THR A 119 -2.02 -9.88 -11.59
C THR A 119 -2.72 -10.57 -10.42
N GLY A 120 -1.95 -11.20 -9.54
CA GLY A 120 -2.45 -12.04 -8.45
C GLY A 120 -2.17 -13.55 -8.62
N PRO A 121 -2.76 -14.41 -7.78
CA PRO A 121 -3.84 -14.10 -6.85
C PRO A 121 -3.40 -13.22 -5.68
N ASN A 122 -4.30 -12.36 -5.22
CA ASN A 122 -4.22 -11.65 -3.95
C ASN A 122 -5.26 -12.22 -2.98
N GLU A 123 -5.03 -12.09 -1.68
CA GLU A 123 -5.99 -12.48 -0.65
C GLU A 123 -6.71 -11.26 -0.08
N VAL A 124 -8.02 -11.42 0.14
CA VAL A 124 -8.78 -10.43 0.92
C VAL A 124 -8.34 -10.55 2.37
N VAL A 125 -7.79 -9.47 2.92
CA VAL A 125 -7.33 -9.43 4.32
C VAL A 125 -8.30 -8.58 5.12
N ASN A 126 -8.87 -9.18 6.14
CA ASN A 126 -9.69 -8.50 7.12
C ASN A 126 -8.83 -8.25 8.36
N ASP A 127 -8.46 -7.00 8.59
CA ASP A 127 -7.81 -6.60 9.84
C ASP A 127 -8.83 -6.16 10.88
N GLU A 128 -8.94 -6.91 11.97
CA GLU A 128 -9.79 -6.58 13.11
C GLU A 128 -9.39 -5.26 13.78
N ASN A 129 -8.14 -4.82 13.61
CA ASN A 129 -7.59 -3.59 14.18
C ASN A 129 -7.43 -2.47 13.14
N ALA A 130 -8.27 -2.46 12.09
CA ALA A 130 -8.25 -1.41 11.07
C ALA A 130 -8.33 0.00 11.70
N GLY A 131 -7.40 0.88 11.35
CA GLY A 131 -7.29 2.24 11.92
C GLY A 131 -6.48 2.30 13.21
N ASP A 132 -6.05 1.17 13.77
CA ASP A 132 -5.08 1.11 14.86
C ASP A 132 -3.74 0.59 14.32
N ILE A 133 -2.81 1.52 14.10
CA ILE A 133 -1.43 1.20 13.66
C ILE A 133 -0.64 0.35 14.67
N THR A 134 -1.09 0.28 15.93
CA THR A 134 -0.49 -0.57 16.97
C THR A 134 -0.99 -2.01 16.93
N LYS A 135 -2.05 -2.29 16.15
CA LYS A 135 -2.64 -3.62 15.99
C LYS A 135 -3.01 -4.28 17.32
N GLY A 136 -3.78 -3.57 18.14
CA GLY A 136 -4.17 -4.00 19.49
C GLY A 136 -2.97 -4.07 20.44
N GLY A 137 -2.00 -3.17 20.29
CA GLY A 137 -0.75 -3.15 21.08
C GLY A 137 0.30 -4.21 20.69
N ARG A 138 0.09 -4.99 19.62
CA ARG A 138 1.09 -5.94 19.09
C ARG A 138 2.32 -5.22 18.52
N CYS A 139 2.14 -4.03 17.96
CA CYS A 139 3.16 -3.20 17.35
C CYS A 139 3.47 -1.99 18.24
N ASP A 140 4.75 -1.71 18.48
CA ASP A 140 5.23 -0.60 19.31
C ASP A 140 6.14 0.39 18.55
N GLY A 141 6.32 0.15 17.24
CA GLY A 141 7.15 0.92 16.35
C GLY A 141 8.65 0.70 16.53
N SER A 142 9.08 -0.29 17.31
CA SER A 142 10.48 -0.75 17.33
C SER A 142 10.85 -1.42 16.00
N GLU A 143 12.12 -1.78 15.82
CA GLU A 143 12.56 -2.55 14.64
C GLU A 143 12.00 -3.98 14.64
N GLU A 144 11.82 -4.59 15.82
CA GLU A 144 11.27 -5.94 15.96
C GLU A 144 9.75 -5.97 15.77
N LYS A 145 9.07 -4.91 16.20
CA LYS A 145 7.60 -4.77 16.16
C LYS A 145 7.20 -3.44 15.53
N PRO A 146 7.54 -3.22 14.24
CA PRO A 146 7.18 -1.99 13.55
C PRO A 146 5.65 -1.84 13.52
N TYR A 147 5.18 -0.59 13.47
CA TYR A 147 3.78 -0.33 13.16
C TYR A 147 3.45 -0.84 11.77
N GLU A 148 2.27 -1.45 11.63
CA GLU A 148 1.83 -2.06 10.38
C GLU A 148 0.73 -1.22 9.74
N ILE A 149 0.90 -0.91 8.45
CA ILE A 149 -0.12 -0.27 7.61
C ILE A 149 -0.65 -1.34 6.67
N CYS A 150 -1.84 -1.86 6.95
CA CYS A 150 -2.47 -2.94 6.19
C CYS A 150 -3.73 -2.51 5.45
N CYS A 151 -4.31 -1.36 5.80
CA CYS A 151 -5.47 -0.80 5.12
C CYS A 151 -5.39 0.73 5.02
N ILE A 152 -6.30 1.34 4.26
CA ILE A 152 -6.35 2.80 4.06
C ILE A 152 -6.73 3.53 5.35
N GLU A 153 -7.54 2.91 6.22
CA GLU A 153 -7.87 3.45 7.54
C GLU A 153 -6.60 3.70 8.35
N ASP A 154 -5.64 2.77 8.38
CA ASP A 154 -4.36 2.95 9.09
C ASP A 154 -3.58 4.17 8.59
N LEU A 155 -3.56 4.38 7.27
CA LEU A 155 -2.82 5.47 6.64
C LEU A 155 -3.45 6.83 6.99
N VAL A 156 -4.78 6.90 6.99
CA VAL A 156 -5.52 8.10 7.42
C VAL A 156 -5.35 8.35 8.91
N MET A 157 -5.35 7.31 9.74
CA MET A 157 -5.10 7.45 11.17
C MET A 157 -3.67 7.90 11.48
N LEU A 158 -2.68 7.44 10.71
CA LEU A 158 -1.32 7.97 10.78
C LEU A 158 -1.29 9.46 10.42
N ALA A 159 -1.98 9.88 9.36
CA ALA A 159 -2.08 11.29 8.99
C ALA A 159 -2.73 12.12 10.11
N ASN A 160 -3.86 11.68 10.65
CA ASN A 160 -4.55 12.36 11.76
C ASN A 160 -3.64 12.52 13.00
N ARG A 161 -2.99 11.44 13.43
CA ARG A 161 -2.10 11.45 14.61
C ARG A 161 -0.88 12.34 14.42
N THR A 162 -0.32 12.41 13.21
CA THR A 162 0.84 13.26 12.92
C THR A 162 0.45 14.73 12.71
N ASN A 163 -0.75 14.98 12.18
CA ASN A 163 -1.34 16.31 12.03
C ASN A 163 -1.84 16.88 13.36
N GLY A 164 -2.13 16.02 14.34
CA GLY A 164 -2.75 16.41 15.60
C GLY A 164 -4.17 16.91 15.42
N LYS A 165 -4.87 16.39 14.40
CA LYS A 165 -6.23 16.78 13.99
C LYS A 165 -7.00 15.55 13.52
N GLY A 166 -8.33 15.58 13.63
CA GLY A 166 -9.16 14.41 13.37
C GLY A 166 -9.31 13.54 14.62
N ASN A 167 -9.62 12.26 14.44
CA ASN A 167 -9.63 11.27 15.51
C ASN A 167 -8.86 10.00 15.08
N TYR A 168 -8.58 9.13 16.03
CA TYR A 168 -7.86 7.87 15.81
C TYR A 168 -8.31 6.79 16.80
N ILE A 169 -8.05 5.53 16.46
CA ILE A 169 -8.27 4.39 17.36
C ILE A 169 -6.96 4.09 18.08
N ASP A 170 -7.00 4.03 19.40
CA ASP A 170 -5.83 3.69 20.23
C ASP A 170 -5.61 2.17 20.35
N GLU A 171 -4.56 1.76 21.05
CA GLU A 171 -4.20 0.34 21.23
C GLU A 171 -5.23 -0.51 21.97
N LYS A 172 -6.25 0.13 22.58
CA LYS A 172 -7.37 -0.54 23.27
C LYS A 172 -8.60 -0.62 22.40
N GLY A 173 -8.55 -0.10 21.17
CA GLY A 173 -9.71 0.01 20.28
C GLY A 173 -10.61 1.20 20.61
N GLU A 174 -10.16 2.16 21.43
CA GLU A 174 -10.97 3.31 21.81
C GLU A 174 -10.75 4.48 20.84
N LEU A 175 -11.84 5.16 20.46
CA LEU A 175 -11.77 6.36 19.64
C LEU A 175 -11.28 7.55 20.48
N LYS A 176 -10.24 8.24 20.01
CA LYS A 176 -9.62 9.42 20.65
C LYS A 176 -9.50 10.56 19.65
N ASP A 177 -9.67 11.79 20.12
CA ASP A 177 -9.35 12.96 19.33
C ASP A 177 -7.83 13.10 19.18
N ALA A 178 -7.38 13.35 17.96
CA ALA A 178 -5.99 13.66 17.70
C ALA A 178 -5.69 15.06 18.21
N THR A 179 -4.52 15.21 18.84
CA THR A 179 -4.04 16.49 19.36
C THR A 179 -2.59 16.70 18.92
N VAL A 180 -2.16 17.95 18.86
CA VAL A 180 -0.79 18.28 18.45
C VAL A 180 0.20 17.74 19.47
N VAL A 181 1.10 16.86 19.02
CA VAL A 181 2.19 16.29 19.81
C VAL A 181 3.51 16.64 19.14
N ASN A 182 4.50 17.05 19.93
CA ASN A 182 5.85 17.28 19.40
C ASN A 182 6.54 15.96 19.10
N ASN A 183 7.10 15.87 17.89
CA ASN A 183 7.85 14.75 17.34
C ASN A 183 7.06 13.43 17.39
N PRO A 184 5.83 13.40 16.83
CA PRO A 184 5.03 12.20 16.85
C PRO A 184 5.79 11.10 16.11
N PHE A 185 6.00 9.97 16.79
CA PHE A 185 6.67 8.78 16.24
C PHE A 185 8.16 8.94 15.89
N ARG A 186 8.89 9.87 16.52
CA ARG A 186 10.34 10.00 16.31
C ARG A 186 11.07 8.68 16.52
N GLY A 187 11.80 8.26 15.49
CA GLY A 187 12.60 7.03 15.50
C GLY A 187 11.79 5.73 15.49
N LYS A 188 10.47 5.80 15.29
CA LYS A 188 9.60 4.63 15.15
C LYS A 188 9.59 4.13 13.71
N ASN A 189 9.33 2.85 13.54
CA ASN A 189 9.32 2.18 12.24
C ASN A 189 7.90 1.80 11.85
N PHE A 190 7.58 2.03 10.57
CA PHE A 190 6.33 1.69 9.91
C PHE A 190 6.63 0.79 8.72
N ILE A 191 5.81 -0.23 8.51
CA ILE A 191 5.87 -1.10 7.33
C ILE A 191 4.53 -1.17 6.63
N LEU A 192 4.55 -1.20 5.29
CA LEU A 192 3.39 -1.69 4.55
C LEU A 192 3.41 -3.21 4.57
N THR A 193 2.25 -3.83 4.75
CA THR A 193 2.09 -5.30 4.72
C THR A 193 1.49 -5.80 3.41
N ARG A 194 0.95 -4.89 2.59
CA ARG A 194 0.38 -5.17 1.26
C ARG A 194 0.34 -3.90 0.41
N THR A 195 0.07 -4.07 -0.89
CA THR A 195 -0.33 -2.96 -1.76
C THR A 195 -1.67 -2.41 -1.31
N LEU A 196 -1.78 -1.08 -1.25
CA LEU A 196 -2.99 -0.36 -0.86
C LEU A 196 -3.46 0.46 -2.07
N ASN A 197 -4.64 0.12 -2.59
CA ASN A 197 -5.28 0.84 -3.67
C ASN A 197 -6.48 1.61 -3.11
N PHE A 198 -6.41 2.94 -3.13
CA PHE A 198 -7.47 3.81 -2.61
C PHE A 198 -8.84 3.55 -3.28
N GLU A 199 -8.86 3.10 -4.53
CA GLU A 199 -10.08 2.79 -5.28
C GLU A 199 -10.54 1.34 -5.12
N SER A 200 -9.71 0.42 -4.59
CA SER A 200 -10.10 -0.97 -4.34
C SER A 200 -10.86 -1.11 -3.02
N LYS A 201 -12.02 -1.78 -3.03
CA LYS A 201 -12.75 -2.08 -1.79
C LYS A 201 -11.96 -3.00 -0.84
N TYR A 202 -11.00 -3.77 -1.35
CA TYR A 202 -10.18 -4.72 -0.57
C TYR A 202 -8.96 -4.10 0.11
N SER A 203 -8.74 -2.80 -0.07
CA SER A 203 -7.73 -2.04 0.68
C SER A 203 -8.31 -1.38 1.95
N TYR A 204 -9.59 -1.60 2.24
CA TYR A 204 -10.30 -1.13 3.42
C TYR A 204 -10.72 -2.35 4.24
N SER A 205 -10.34 -2.40 5.50
CA SER A 205 -10.63 -3.55 6.36
C SER A 205 -11.91 -3.39 7.17
N LYS A 206 -12.41 -2.16 7.34
CA LYS A 206 -13.71 -1.87 7.97
C LYS A 206 -14.50 -0.85 7.11
N PRO A 207 -14.86 -1.23 5.87
CA PRO A 207 -15.51 -0.33 4.91
C PRO A 207 -16.87 0.22 5.39
N GLU A 208 -17.49 -0.42 6.37
CA GLU A 208 -18.77 -0.02 6.98
C GLU A 208 -18.68 1.18 7.91
N ILE A 209 -17.49 1.49 8.46
CA ILE A 209 -17.31 2.62 9.37
C ILE A 209 -17.67 3.92 8.64
N LYS A 210 -18.40 4.79 9.34
CA LYS A 210 -18.82 6.09 8.84
C LYS A 210 -17.80 7.17 9.18
N TRP A 211 -17.53 8.00 8.19
CA TRP A 211 -16.52 9.04 8.26
C TRP A 211 -17.10 10.37 7.79
N SER A 212 -16.55 11.47 8.29
CA SER A 212 -16.75 12.81 7.78
C SER A 212 -15.40 13.49 7.53
N TYR A 213 -15.40 14.50 6.66
CA TYR A 213 -14.25 15.37 6.45
C TYR A 213 -14.52 16.72 7.13
N ASP A 214 -13.66 17.08 8.07
CA ASP A 214 -13.69 18.35 8.78
C ASP A 214 -12.85 19.36 7.99
N SER A 215 -13.52 20.26 7.25
CA SER A 215 -12.87 21.25 6.41
C SER A 215 -12.15 22.36 7.20
N GLU A 216 -12.58 22.63 8.43
CA GLU A 216 -11.93 23.66 9.27
C GLU A 216 -10.56 23.15 9.76
N ASN A 217 -10.53 21.88 10.15
CA ASN A 217 -9.31 21.25 10.63
C ASN A 217 -8.50 20.58 9.51
N ASP A 218 -9.08 20.35 8.34
CA ASP A 218 -8.44 19.64 7.23
C ASP A 218 -8.01 18.23 7.65
N ALA A 219 -8.98 17.47 8.14
CA ALA A 219 -8.77 16.12 8.66
C ALA A 219 -10.03 15.26 8.50
N TYR A 220 -9.81 13.95 8.38
CA TYR A 220 -10.90 12.96 8.39
C TYR A 220 -11.22 12.53 9.82
N LYS A 221 -12.48 12.21 10.09
CA LYS A 221 -12.95 11.74 11.41
C LYS A 221 -13.91 10.57 11.24
N ILE A 222 -13.79 9.56 12.09
CA ILE A 222 -14.89 8.62 12.33
C ILE A 222 -16.04 9.42 12.93
N ASP A 223 -17.21 9.32 12.31
CA ASP A 223 -18.39 10.11 12.62
C ASP A 223 -19.65 9.28 12.32
N GLU A 224 -20.27 8.77 13.38
CA GLU A 224 -21.46 7.92 13.29
C GLU A 224 -22.69 8.64 12.73
N THR A 225 -22.69 9.98 12.70
CA THR A 225 -23.78 10.77 12.12
C THR A 225 -23.67 10.90 10.61
N SER A 226 -22.49 10.59 10.05
CA SER A 226 -22.26 10.61 8.61
C SER A 226 -22.89 9.40 7.92
N THR A 227 -23.28 9.57 6.66
CA THR A 227 -23.75 8.48 5.80
C THR A 227 -22.63 7.89 4.94
N LYS A 228 -21.48 8.57 4.87
CA LYS A 228 -20.38 8.27 3.95
C LYS A 228 -19.32 7.37 4.57
N THR A 229 -18.81 6.46 3.76
CA THR A 229 -17.64 5.63 4.07
C THR A 229 -16.34 6.40 3.79
N LEU A 230 -15.21 5.94 4.34
CA LEU A 230 -13.91 6.56 4.05
C LEU A 230 -13.58 6.54 2.55
N LYS A 231 -13.79 5.39 1.89
CA LYS A 231 -13.56 5.23 0.45
C LYS A 231 -14.32 6.28 -0.35
N GLU A 232 -15.64 6.40 -0.12
CA GLU A 232 -16.48 7.39 -0.82
C GLU A 232 -15.97 8.82 -0.66
N LEU A 233 -15.44 9.19 0.50
CA LEU A 233 -14.95 10.54 0.74
C LEU A 233 -13.58 10.80 0.11
N ILE A 234 -12.66 9.85 0.26
CA ILE A 234 -11.25 10.04 -0.08
C ILE A 234 -10.98 9.86 -1.57
N THR A 235 -11.86 9.16 -2.30
CA THR A 235 -11.76 9.01 -3.75
C THR A 235 -12.67 9.94 -4.54
N ASN A 236 -13.54 10.70 -3.86
CA ASN A 236 -14.41 11.70 -4.49
C ASN A 236 -13.58 12.76 -5.24
N LYS A 237 -13.75 12.84 -6.57
CA LYS A 237 -13.00 13.76 -7.43
C LYS A 237 -13.33 15.24 -7.18
N GLU A 238 -14.50 15.55 -6.64
CA GLU A 238 -14.85 16.90 -6.19
C GLU A 238 -14.43 17.18 -4.74
N GLY A 239 -13.97 16.16 -4.01
CA GLY A 239 -13.45 16.26 -2.65
C GLY A 239 -11.98 16.70 -2.62
N VAL A 240 -11.40 16.72 -1.42
CA VAL A 240 -9.99 17.10 -1.18
C VAL A 240 -9.00 15.95 -1.38
N GLY A 241 -9.49 14.70 -1.45
CA GLY A 241 -8.66 13.51 -1.47
C GLY A 241 -7.91 13.26 -0.16
N PHE A 242 -6.81 12.52 -0.23
CA PHE A 242 -5.95 12.23 0.91
C PHE A 242 -5.42 13.52 1.54
N VAL A 243 -5.39 13.57 2.88
CA VAL A 243 -4.72 14.63 3.62
C VAL A 243 -3.28 14.16 3.90
N PRO A 244 -2.25 14.92 3.49
CA PRO A 244 -0.85 14.55 3.69
C PRO A 244 -0.52 14.12 5.14
N ILE A 245 0.39 13.16 5.27
CA ILE A 245 0.95 12.75 6.56
C ILE A 245 1.88 13.85 7.06
N SER A 246 1.68 14.28 8.30
CA SER A 246 2.33 15.44 8.93
C SER A 246 1.98 16.78 8.26
N PRO A 247 1.80 17.85 9.06
CA PRO A 247 1.30 19.10 8.54
C PRO A 247 2.34 19.78 7.65
N ILE A 248 1.86 20.64 6.77
CA ILE A 248 2.71 21.52 5.96
C ILE A 248 3.22 22.64 6.87
N THR A 249 4.46 22.52 7.38
CA THR A 249 4.99 23.40 8.42
C THR A 249 6.49 23.67 8.28
N GLY A 250 6.99 24.74 8.92
CA GLY A 250 8.42 24.98 9.09
C GLY A 250 8.97 24.45 10.42
N SER A 251 8.11 23.99 11.34
CA SER A 251 8.54 23.56 12.68
C SER A 251 9.09 22.13 12.63
N PRO A 252 10.40 21.91 12.90
CA PRO A 252 10.98 20.57 12.87
C PRO A 252 10.37 19.63 13.91
N TYR A 253 9.71 20.17 14.94
CA TYR A 253 9.03 19.42 15.98
C TYR A 253 7.67 18.85 15.56
N LEU A 254 7.11 19.31 14.44
CA LEU A 254 5.82 18.85 13.93
C LEU A 254 5.96 18.02 12.64
N MET A 255 7.18 17.93 12.11
CA MET A 255 7.47 17.13 10.93
C MET A 255 7.40 15.63 11.23
N PHE A 256 7.09 14.81 10.23
CA PHE A 256 7.12 13.35 10.39
C PHE A 256 8.56 12.87 10.62
N GLN A 257 8.80 12.16 11.71
CA GLN A 257 10.12 11.65 12.10
C GLN A 257 10.15 10.12 12.26
N GLY A 258 9.13 9.43 11.71
CA GLY A 258 9.08 7.97 11.64
C GLY A 258 9.72 7.44 10.36
N ASN A 259 10.31 6.25 10.41
CA ASN A 259 10.83 5.55 9.25
C ASN A 259 9.73 4.74 8.58
N LEU A 260 9.60 4.82 7.25
CA LEU A 260 8.64 4.04 6.47
C LEU A 260 9.37 3.08 5.52
N ASP A 261 9.10 1.78 5.64
CA ASP A 261 9.53 0.75 4.69
C ASP A 261 8.29 0.20 3.96
N GLY A 262 8.14 0.56 2.69
CA GLY A 262 7.07 0.06 1.85
C GLY A 262 7.17 -1.43 1.51
N LYS A 263 8.28 -2.11 1.86
CA LYS A 263 8.52 -3.55 1.60
C LYS A 263 8.38 -3.97 0.12
N GLY A 264 8.45 -3.02 -0.81
CA GLY A 264 8.22 -3.23 -2.23
C GLY A 264 6.76 -3.11 -2.66
N TYR A 265 5.84 -2.85 -1.73
CA TYR A 265 4.43 -2.62 -2.03
C TYR A 265 4.18 -1.23 -2.62
N THR A 266 2.97 -1.07 -3.16
CA THR A 266 2.54 0.15 -3.82
C THR A 266 1.40 0.81 -3.05
N ILE A 267 1.43 2.14 -2.95
CA ILE A 267 0.23 2.95 -2.69
C ILE A 267 -0.30 3.39 -4.06
N LYS A 268 -1.44 2.81 -4.46
CA LYS A 268 -2.07 3.00 -5.77
C LYS A 268 -3.25 3.96 -5.67
N ASN A 269 -3.50 4.67 -6.76
CA ASN A 269 -4.61 5.59 -6.92
C ASN A 269 -4.70 6.65 -5.81
N LEU A 270 -3.55 7.09 -5.27
CA LEU A 270 -3.51 8.24 -4.38
C LEU A 270 -4.17 9.43 -5.08
N TYR A 271 -5.17 10.02 -4.44
CA TYR A 271 -5.84 11.20 -4.97
C TYR A 271 -5.65 12.35 -3.98
N GLU A 272 -5.20 13.51 -4.46
CA GLU A 272 -5.19 14.75 -3.68
C GLU A 272 -5.66 15.91 -4.55
N ASN A 273 -6.56 16.73 -4.02
CA ASN A 273 -7.07 17.93 -4.67
C ASN A 273 -6.97 19.11 -3.69
N ARG A 274 -5.84 19.81 -3.77
CA ARG A 274 -5.35 20.79 -2.80
C ARG A 274 -5.26 22.16 -3.46
N THR A 275 -6.42 22.74 -3.80
CA THR A 275 -6.48 23.95 -4.63
C THR A 275 -5.87 25.20 -3.99
N ASP A 276 -5.67 25.20 -2.68
CA ASP A 276 -5.15 26.30 -1.88
C ASP A 276 -3.96 25.90 -1.00
N LYS A 277 -3.44 24.67 -1.14
CA LYS A 277 -2.44 24.08 -0.26
C LYS A 277 -1.44 23.23 -1.03
N GLN A 278 -0.24 23.10 -0.49
CA GLN A 278 0.75 22.16 -1.01
C GLN A 278 0.28 20.71 -0.80
N ALA A 279 0.88 19.79 -1.54
CA ALA A 279 0.42 18.41 -1.63
C ALA A 279 1.58 17.40 -1.72
N GLY A 280 1.27 16.14 -1.44
CA GLY A 280 2.20 15.03 -1.41
C GLY A 280 1.86 14.03 -0.31
N LEU A 281 2.35 12.80 -0.43
CA LEU A 281 2.10 11.75 0.57
C LEU A 281 2.46 12.20 2.00
N PHE A 282 3.57 12.94 2.13
CA PHE A 282 3.96 13.65 3.34
C PHE A 282 3.95 15.16 3.14
N GLY A 283 3.33 15.90 4.06
CA GLY A 283 3.42 17.35 4.10
C GLY A 283 4.84 17.76 4.46
N THR A 284 5.33 17.29 5.61
CA THR A 284 6.73 17.49 5.99
C THR A 284 7.38 16.27 6.63
N SER A 285 8.69 16.11 6.43
CA SER A 285 9.47 15.02 7.02
C SER A 285 10.83 15.47 7.51
N ASN A 286 11.29 14.90 8.63
CA ASN A 286 12.56 15.27 9.23
C ASN A 286 13.35 14.05 9.76
N GLY A 287 14.63 13.94 9.39
CA GLY A 287 15.56 13.00 10.03
C GLY A 287 15.16 11.52 9.93
N ASN A 288 14.40 11.15 8.90
CA ASN A 288 13.82 9.81 8.75
C ASN A 288 14.20 9.12 7.43
N VAL A 289 13.84 7.85 7.33
CA VAL A 289 14.05 7.02 6.14
C VAL A 289 12.71 6.63 5.52
N ILE A 290 12.55 6.86 4.22
CA ILE A 290 11.45 6.35 3.39
C ILE A 290 12.04 5.42 2.35
N LYS A 291 11.64 4.14 2.31
CA LYS A 291 12.25 3.17 1.40
C LYS A 291 11.29 2.15 0.82
N ASN A 292 11.68 1.56 -0.32
CA ASN A 292 11.02 0.42 -0.95
C ASN A 292 9.52 0.66 -1.21
N LEU A 293 9.16 1.86 -1.67
CA LEU A 293 7.77 2.27 -1.86
C LEU A 293 7.54 2.73 -3.29
N LYS A 294 6.47 2.24 -3.90
CA LYS A 294 5.95 2.76 -5.16
C LYS A 294 4.69 3.57 -4.91
N LEU A 295 4.54 4.70 -5.61
CA LEU A 295 3.39 5.59 -5.52
C LEU A 295 2.77 5.78 -6.91
N THR A 296 1.46 5.61 -7.05
CA THR A 296 0.69 5.94 -8.25
C THR A 296 -0.57 6.71 -7.87
N GLY A 297 -1.11 7.48 -8.81
CA GLY A 297 -2.32 8.25 -8.59
C GLY A 297 -2.28 9.62 -9.25
N ASN A 298 -3.07 10.56 -8.74
CA ASN A 298 -3.23 11.89 -9.31
C ASN A 298 -3.24 12.94 -8.19
N ILE A 299 -2.33 13.91 -8.27
CA ILE A 299 -2.28 15.06 -7.36
C ILE A 299 -2.56 16.34 -8.16
N LYS A 300 -3.48 17.16 -7.66
CA LYS A 300 -3.87 18.44 -8.23
C LYS A 300 -3.74 19.53 -7.16
N ALA A 301 -2.86 20.49 -7.39
CA ALA A 301 -2.69 21.65 -6.51
C ALA A 301 -2.34 22.91 -7.34
N PRO A 302 -3.32 23.49 -8.05
CA PRO A 302 -3.06 24.58 -9.00
C PRO A 302 -2.45 25.79 -8.30
N GLY A 303 -1.34 26.31 -8.85
CA GLY A 303 -0.59 27.42 -8.29
C GLY A 303 0.27 27.07 -7.06
N GLN A 304 0.22 25.83 -6.58
CA GLN A 304 0.97 25.37 -5.41
C GLN A 304 2.13 24.44 -5.82
N GLU A 305 3.11 24.32 -4.94
CA GLU A 305 4.19 23.35 -5.08
C GLU A 305 3.79 21.97 -4.54
N ILE A 306 4.23 20.93 -5.25
CA ILE A 306 3.97 19.54 -4.91
C ILE A 306 5.31 18.81 -4.80
N GLY A 307 5.49 18.04 -3.73
CA GLY A 307 6.51 16.99 -3.70
C GLY A 307 5.79 15.67 -3.56
N ALA A 308 5.73 14.87 -4.63
CA ALA A 308 4.83 13.70 -4.67
C ALA A 308 5.03 12.75 -3.48
N PHE A 309 6.27 12.58 -3.02
CA PHE A 309 6.57 11.88 -1.78
C PHE A 309 6.54 12.82 -0.58
N VAL A 310 7.29 13.92 -0.62
CA VAL A 310 7.40 14.86 0.51
C VAL A 310 7.36 16.29 0.00
N PHE A 311 6.43 17.12 0.46
CA PHE A 311 6.45 18.53 0.10
C PHE A 311 7.72 19.22 0.63
N ARG A 312 8.01 19.15 1.94
CA ARG A 312 9.23 19.75 2.52
C ARG A 312 9.97 18.81 3.47
N THR A 313 11.29 18.80 3.39
CA THR A 313 12.16 17.96 4.21
C THR A 313 13.31 18.71 4.89
N ALA A 314 13.74 18.19 6.04
CA ALA A 314 15.08 18.38 6.59
C ALA A 314 15.70 17.00 6.93
N ASP A 315 16.90 16.67 6.45
CA ASP A 315 17.62 15.44 6.82
C ASP A 315 16.92 14.10 6.46
N CYS A 316 16.12 14.05 5.39
CA CYS A 316 15.49 12.80 4.95
C CYS A 316 16.39 11.94 4.07
N LYS A 317 16.11 10.63 4.07
CA LYS A 317 16.74 9.65 3.17
C LYS A 317 15.67 8.83 2.46
N ILE A 318 15.70 8.84 1.12
CA ILE A 318 14.73 8.15 0.26
C ILE A 318 15.47 7.09 -0.57
N TYR A 319 15.07 5.83 -0.43
CA TYR A 319 15.75 4.68 -1.06
C TYR A 319 14.81 3.79 -1.85
N ASN A 320 15.22 3.37 -3.06
CA ASN A 320 14.49 2.36 -3.85
C ASN A 320 13.01 2.71 -4.06
N CYS A 321 12.69 3.99 -4.25
CA CYS A 321 11.32 4.47 -4.37
C CYS A 321 10.97 4.82 -5.83
N TYR A 322 9.70 4.61 -6.19
CA TYR A 322 9.20 4.81 -7.54
C TYR A 322 7.97 5.71 -7.52
N ASN A 323 8.06 6.89 -8.13
CA ASN A 323 6.94 7.80 -8.30
C ASN A 323 6.35 7.71 -9.71
N LEU A 324 5.08 7.30 -9.82
CA LEU A 324 4.28 7.32 -11.05
C LEU A 324 2.99 8.16 -10.89
N VAL A 325 2.96 9.08 -9.93
CA VAL A 325 1.84 9.99 -9.73
C VAL A 325 1.78 11.00 -10.88
N ASN A 326 0.60 11.22 -11.42
CA ASN A 326 0.33 12.32 -12.34
C ASN A 326 0.10 13.61 -11.55
N ILE A 327 0.77 14.68 -11.95
CA ILE A 327 0.64 16.01 -11.38
C ILE A 327 -0.14 16.87 -12.38
N ASN A 328 -1.40 17.16 -12.07
CA ASN A 328 -2.35 17.76 -13.01
C ASN A 328 -2.05 19.24 -13.31
N ASP A 329 -2.58 19.71 -14.45
CA ASP A 329 -2.29 21.03 -15.03
C ASP A 329 -2.51 22.19 -14.05
N GLY A 330 -1.56 23.14 -14.09
CA GLY A 330 -1.52 24.31 -13.22
C GLY A 330 -0.73 24.12 -11.92
N SER A 331 -0.31 22.89 -11.59
CA SER A 331 0.47 22.61 -10.38
C SER A 331 1.99 22.63 -10.64
N ASN A 332 2.81 22.95 -9.63
CA ASN A 332 4.28 22.97 -9.74
C ASN A 332 4.90 21.78 -9.01
N GLY A 333 5.12 20.67 -9.73
CA GLY A 333 5.49 19.39 -9.12
C GLY A 333 6.97 19.02 -9.19
N ALA A 334 7.48 18.47 -8.09
CA ALA A 334 8.69 17.67 -8.04
C ALA A 334 8.36 16.17 -8.00
N GLY A 335 9.22 15.37 -8.63
CA GLY A 335 9.11 13.92 -8.67
C GLY A 335 9.20 13.26 -7.30
N PHE A 336 9.93 13.83 -6.34
CA PHE A 336 10.02 13.31 -4.98
C PHE A 336 9.81 14.39 -3.93
N VAL A 337 10.66 15.42 -3.95
CA VAL A 337 10.72 16.42 -2.89
C VAL A 337 10.56 17.81 -3.47
N SER A 338 9.67 18.65 -2.92
CA SER A 338 9.62 20.04 -3.35
C SER A 338 10.75 20.86 -2.69
N HIS A 339 10.74 21.01 -1.36
CA HIS A 339 11.70 21.87 -0.64
C HIS A 339 12.62 21.09 0.28
N VAL A 340 13.93 21.25 0.12
CA VAL A 340 14.97 20.69 1.01
C VAL A 340 15.54 21.81 1.88
N MET A 341 15.36 21.70 3.21
CA MET A 341 15.85 22.62 4.25
C MET A 341 16.92 21.93 5.12
N GLY A 342 18.00 21.41 4.51
CA GLY A 342 18.97 20.56 5.20
C GLY A 342 19.50 19.44 4.32
N ASN A 343 19.87 18.30 4.89
CA ASN A 343 20.42 17.20 4.09
C ASN A 343 19.30 16.42 3.39
N ILE A 344 19.60 15.88 2.21
CA ILE A 344 18.73 14.94 1.51
C ILE A 344 19.57 13.86 0.84
N THR A 345 19.11 12.62 0.90
CA THR A 345 19.70 11.50 0.17
C THR A 345 18.63 10.81 -0.65
N LEU A 346 18.79 10.79 -1.97
CA LEU A 346 18.00 9.98 -2.90
C LEU A 346 18.93 8.92 -3.50
N ILE A 347 18.62 7.63 -3.33
CA ILE A 347 19.36 6.54 -3.98
C ILE A 347 18.39 5.53 -4.61
N ASN A 348 18.65 5.17 -5.87
CA ASN A 348 17.83 4.24 -6.66
C ASN A 348 16.36 4.69 -6.76
N CYS A 349 16.14 5.99 -7.00
CA CYS A 349 14.80 6.58 -7.04
C CYS A 349 14.40 6.96 -8.47
N TYR A 350 13.19 6.60 -8.88
CA TYR A 350 12.71 6.79 -10.24
C TYR A 350 11.38 7.55 -10.25
N SER A 351 11.26 8.59 -11.07
CA SER A 351 10.00 9.32 -11.26
C SER A 351 9.58 9.32 -12.72
N ARG A 352 8.29 9.10 -13.00
CA ARG A 352 7.66 9.25 -14.32
C ARG A 352 6.32 9.97 -14.15
N THR A 353 6.39 11.22 -13.73
CA THR A 353 5.22 12.11 -13.64
C THR A 353 5.09 12.96 -14.92
N ASN A 354 3.87 13.34 -15.28
CA ASN A 354 3.56 14.12 -16.49
C ASN A 354 3.92 15.62 -16.40
N ASN A 355 4.19 16.15 -15.21
CA ASN A 355 4.50 17.57 -15.00
C ASN A 355 5.64 17.73 -13.98
N ASN A 356 6.88 17.44 -14.41
CA ASN A 356 8.02 17.41 -13.49
C ASN A 356 9.01 18.56 -13.66
N ARG A 357 9.22 19.31 -12.57
CA ARG A 357 10.34 20.23 -12.37
C ARG A 357 11.55 19.51 -11.74
N GLY A 358 11.83 18.27 -12.15
CA GLY A 358 12.94 17.46 -11.61
C GLY A 358 12.59 16.57 -10.41
N LEU A 359 13.54 15.76 -9.95
CA LEU A 359 13.40 14.99 -8.71
C LEU A 359 13.21 15.90 -7.48
N ILE A 360 13.87 17.06 -7.49
CA ILE A 360 13.83 18.09 -6.44
C ILE A 360 13.64 19.48 -7.06
N THR A 361 12.68 20.28 -6.59
CA THR A 361 12.45 21.65 -7.10
C THR A 361 13.28 22.73 -6.40
N PHE A 362 13.49 22.62 -5.09
CA PHE A 362 14.25 23.59 -4.29
C PHE A 362 15.14 22.94 -3.23
N ASP A 363 16.35 23.50 -3.09
CA ASP A 363 17.38 23.09 -2.15
C ASP A 363 18.04 24.35 -1.55
N ASP A 364 18.03 24.47 -0.21
CA ASP A 364 18.47 25.66 0.53
C ASP A 364 19.99 25.89 0.57
N VAL A 365 20.76 25.07 -0.14
CA VAL A 365 22.24 25.08 -0.28
C VAL A 365 23.04 24.97 1.03
N ASN A 366 22.38 24.94 2.19
CA ASN A 366 23.04 24.84 3.49
C ASN A 366 23.26 23.38 3.92
N GLY A 367 22.57 22.44 3.28
CA GLY A 367 22.72 21.00 3.49
C GLY A 367 23.51 20.27 2.40
N THR A 368 23.64 18.96 2.59
CA THR A 368 24.23 18.03 1.62
C THR A 368 23.13 17.31 0.84
N THR A 369 23.14 17.49 -0.47
CA THR A 369 22.28 16.76 -1.41
C THR A 369 23.06 15.60 -2.05
N THR A 370 22.64 14.37 -1.77
CA THR A 370 23.20 13.14 -2.36
C THR A 370 22.17 12.50 -3.28
N ILE A 371 22.47 12.43 -4.59
CA ILE A 371 21.60 11.78 -5.59
C ILE A 371 22.42 10.72 -6.32
N VAL A 372 22.04 9.45 -6.19
CA VAL A 372 22.78 8.30 -6.76
C VAL A 372 21.82 7.34 -7.46
N ASN A 373 22.06 7.04 -8.73
CA ASN A 373 21.23 6.14 -9.54
C ASN A 373 19.74 6.56 -9.55
N CYS A 374 19.49 7.87 -9.66
CA CYS A 374 18.14 8.40 -9.71
C CYS A 374 17.80 8.92 -11.10
N TYR A 375 16.55 8.76 -11.51
CA TYR A 375 16.11 9.08 -12.87
C TYR A 375 14.75 9.75 -12.84
N ASN A 376 14.62 10.83 -13.61
CA ASN A 376 13.34 11.42 -13.96
C ASN A 376 13.05 11.13 -15.44
N MET A 377 11.99 10.36 -15.68
CA MET A 377 11.51 9.94 -17.01
C MET A 377 10.20 10.64 -17.39
N GLY A 378 9.80 11.68 -16.64
CA GLY A 378 8.60 12.47 -16.90
C GLY A 378 8.77 13.45 -18.08
N THR A 379 7.65 13.88 -18.66
CA THR A 379 7.64 14.97 -19.65
C THR A 379 7.83 16.31 -18.93
N SER A 380 8.98 16.95 -19.09
CA SER A 380 9.24 18.28 -18.52
C SER A 380 8.52 19.36 -19.32
N GLN A 381 7.66 20.17 -18.70
CA GLN A 381 7.21 21.43 -19.30
C GLN A 381 8.35 22.46 -19.25
N ASN A 382 8.42 23.34 -20.25
CA ASN A 382 9.45 24.37 -20.41
C ASN A 382 9.73 25.12 -19.09
N LEU A 383 10.92 24.91 -18.53
CA LEU A 383 11.41 25.58 -17.33
C LEU A 383 11.79 27.04 -17.67
N ASN A 384 10.80 27.92 -17.79
CA ASN A 384 11.03 29.37 -17.87
C ASN A 384 11.22 29.99 -16.47
N HIS A 385 12.06 29.40 -15.62
CA HIS A 385 12.47 30.02 -14.37
C HIS A 385 13.94 30.38 -14.41
N VAL A 386 14.16 31.70 -14.37
CA VAL A 386 15.44 32.39 -14.37
C VAL A 386 16.30 31.90 -13.21
N ASN A 387 17.50 31.43 -13.54
CA ASN A 387 18.57 31.11 -12.61
C ASN A 387 19.04 32.39 -11.88
N ASN A 388 18.30 32.86 -10.88
CA ASN A 388 18.75 33.91 -9.97
C ASN A 388 19.52 33.27 -8.81
N GLY A 389 20.70 32.71 -9.11
CA GLY A 389 21.83 32.48 -8.19
C GLY A 389 21.64 31.58 -6.94
N SER A 390 20.42 31.13 -6.62
CA SER A 390 20.07 30.54 -5.31
C SER A 390 19.24 29.26 -5.40
N TRP A 391 18.87 28.83 -6.62
CA TRP A 391 17.88 27.79 -6.85
C TRP A 391 18.51 26.67 -7.69
N ARG A 392 18.47 25.42 -7.21
CA ARG A 392 18.87 24.25 -8.00
C ARG A 392 17.67 23.34 -8.17
N ILE A 393 17.38 23.04 -9.43
CA ILE A 393 16.44 22.01 -9.85
C ILE A 393 17.29 20.79 -10.24
N TYR A 394 16.96 19.61 -9.69
CA TYR A 394 17.74 18.38 -9.88
C TYR A 394 16.97 17.30 -10.61
#